data_AF-A0A7C6G391-F1
#
_entry.id   AF-A0A7C6G391-F1
#
_cell.length_a   1.000
_cell.length_b   1.000
_cell.length_c   1.000
_cell.angle_alpha   90.00
_cell.angle_beta   90.00
_cell.angle_gamma   90.00
#
_symmetry.space_group_name_H-M   'P 1'
#
loop_
_entity.id
_entity.type
_entity.pdbx_description
1 polymer ?
#
loop_
_entity_poly.entity_id
_entity_poly.type
_entity_poly.pdbx_seq_one_letter_code
_entity_poly.pdbx_strand_id
1 'polypeptide(L)'
;MAGSKHFDKIAWIVTALMLIITVLFMYGGAFGLEVMARTIGYENRLFDNTRVHTIDIVMNNWDEFIADATSEEYYPAAVVIDGETYRNIGIRGKGNTSLSTVSSMNSDRYSFKVEFDHYDSSITYYGLDKLNLNNLIQDSTMIKDYLTYTMMKEFGAVTPLCSFVYITVNGEDWGLYLAVEGVEDSFLERNYGSNYGKLYKPDSMSFGGGRGHGKDFNMEDFMNRDNPDENTDKSTQVMTVPEMPDMTQTESDFRKRDDLPLSGSRGGFGSRGSFRCEVTVYR
;
A
#
# COMPACT_ATOMS: atom_id res chain seq x y z
N MET A 1 25.86 -36.69 -53.03
CA MET A 1 25.23 -36.30 -51.75
C MET A 1 24.69 -37.56 -51.09
N ALA A 2 25.43 -38.11 -50.12
CA ALA A 2 25.05 -39.35 -49.45
C ALA A 2 24.16 -39.03 -48.25
N GLY A 3 22.84 -39.16 -48.41
CA GLY A 3 21.90 -39.10 -47.30
C GLY A 3 21.96 -40.38 -46.50
N SER A 4 22.38 -40.31 -45.23
CA SER A 4 22.38 -41.48 -44.36
C SER A 4 20.93 -41.90 -44.05
N LYS A 5 20.59 -43.19 -44.19
CA LYS A 5 19.24 -43.74 -43.96
C LYS A 5 18.72 -43.58 -42.52
N HIS A 6 19.57 -43.08 -41.63
CA HIS A 6 19.24 -42.80 -40.24
C HIS A 6 18.84 -41.34 -40.02
N PHE A 7 19.15 -40.44 -40.95
CA PHE A 7 18.86 -39.00 -40.81
C PHE A 7 17.36 -38.74 -40.78
N ASP A 8 16.59 -39.37 -41.68
CA ASP A 8 15.13 -39.25 -41.71
C ASP A 8 14.49 -39.81 -40.44
N LYS A 9 15.02 -40.91 -39.90
CA LYS A 9 14.53 -41.51 -38.64
C LYS A 9 14.79 -40.60 -37.45
N ILE A 10 15.99 -40.00 -37.38
CA ILE A 10 16.35 -39.05 -36.33
C ILE A 10 15.47 -37.80 -36.44
N ALA A 11 15.24 -37.28 -37.66
CA ALA A 11 14.37 -36.14 -37.89
C ALA A 11 12.95 -36.40 -37.38
N TRP A 12 12.34 -37.54 -37.74
CA TRP A 12 11.01 -37.92 -37.26
C TRP A 12 10.93 -38.08 -35.74
N ILE A 13 11.97 -38.62 -35.11
CA ILE A 13 12.05 -38.73 -33.64
C ILE A 13 12.08 -37.34 -33.01
N VAL A 14 12.91 -36.44 -33.52
CA VAL A 14 13.02 -35.06 -33.00
C VAL A 14 11.70 -34.30 -33.18
N THR A 15 11.04 -34.44 -34.33
CA THR A 15 9.73 -33.80 -34.56
C THR A 15 8.65 -34.33 -33.63
N ALA A 16 8.60 -35.65 -33.42
CA ALA A 16 7.67 -36.26 -32.47
C ALA A 16 7.93 -35.79 -31.04
N LEU A 17 9.20 -35.68 -30.64
CA LEU A 17 9.59 -35.24 -29.31
C LEU A 17 9.22 -33.77 -29.07
N MET A 18 9.43 -32.90 -30.07
CA MET A 18 8.96 -31.50 -30.01
C MET A 18 7.44 -31.39 -29.90
N LEU A 19 6.69 -32.23 -30.63
CA LEU A 19 5.23 -32.23 -30.59
C LEU A 19 4.70 -32.72 -29.23
N ILE A 20 5.37 -33.70 -28.63
CA ILE A 20 5.06 -34.15 -27.26
C ILE A 20 5.32 -33.02 -26.26
N ILE A 21 6.46 -32.33 -26.35
CA ILE A 21 6.79 -31.19 -25.47
C ILE A 21 5.75 -30.08 -25.59
N THR A 22 5.34 -29.70 -26.81
CA THR A 22 4.34 -28.63 -27.00
C THR A 22 2.97 -29.03 -26.46
N VAL A 23 2.55 -30.28 -26.65
CA VAL A 23 1.31 -30.80 -26.03
C VAL A 23 1.43 -30.78 -24.50
N LEU A 24 2.60 -31.13 -23.95
CA LEU A 24 2.86 -31.06 -22.50
C LEU A 24 2.76 -29.63 -21.96
N PHE A 25 3.28 -28.64 -22.68
CA PHE A 25 3.14 -27.22 -22.32
C PHE A 25 1.70 -26.71 -22.46
N MET A 26 0.97 -27.13 -23.50
CA MET A 26 -0.44 -26.74 -23.68
C MET A 26 -1.37 -27.36 -22.63
N TYR A 27 -1.10 -28.60 -22.21
CA TYR A 27 -1.86 -29.32 -21.18
C TYR A 27 -1.22 -29.24 -19.79
N GLY A 28 -0.18 -28.44 -19.60
CA GLY A 28 0.56 -28.38 -18.34
C GLY A 28 -0.32 -28.00 -17.14
N GLY A 29 -1.30 -27.12 -17.33
CA GLY A 29 -2.28 -26.76 -16.30
C GLY A 29 -3.18 -27.92 -15.86
N ALA A 30 -3.44 -28.91 -16.72
CA ALA A 30 -4.20 -30.12 -16.37
C ALA A 30 -3.36 -31.14 -15.59
N PHE A 31 -2.03 -31.06 -15.67
CA PHE A 31 -1.08 -31.89 -14.92
C PHE A 31 -0.70 -31.31 -13.55
N GLY A 32 -1.35 -30.22 -13.13
CA GLY A 32 -1.02 -29.56 -11.86
C GLY A 32 0.34 -28.89 -11.87
N LEU A 33 0.84 -28.47 -13.05
CA LEU A 33 1.89 -27.45 -13.12
C LEU A 33 1.27 -26.13 -12.69
N GLU A 34 1.13 -25.96 -11.38
CA GLU A 34 0.90 -24.67 -10.76
C GLU A 34 2.00 -23.73 -11.26
N VAL A 35 1.61 -22.56 -11.78
CA VAL A 35 2.54 -21.47 -11.97
C VAL A 35 3.09 -21.19 -10.58
N MET A 36 4.33 -21.61 -10.32
CA MET A 36 5.00 -21.31 -9.05
C MET A 36 4.88 -19.81 -8.86
N ALA A 37 4.06 -19.41 -7.89
CA ALA A 37 3.96 -18.03 -7.49
C ALA A 37 5.41 -17.58 -7.24
N ARG A 38 5.86 -16.57 -7.99
CA ARG A 38 7.18 -16.00 -7.78
C ARG A 38 7.12 -15.30 -6.44
N THR A 39 7.48 -16.00 -5.37
CA THR A 39 7.62 -15.40 -4.04
C THR A 39 8.69 -14.33 -4.16
N ILE A 40 8.28 -13.08 -3.96
CA ILE A 40 9.23 -12.00 -3.75
C ILE A 40 9.79 -12.19 -2.34
N GLY A 41 11.12 -12.12 -2.20
CA GLY A 41 11.81 -12.70 -1.03
C GLY A 41 11.45 -12.07 0.32
N TYR A 42 10.81 -10.89 0.33
CA TYR A 42 10.42 -10.18 1.55
C TYR A 42 9.19 -10.75 2.26
N GLU A 43 8.34 -11.51 1.56
CA GLU A 43 7.03 -11.96 2.08
C GLU A 43 7.14 -12.77 3.37
N ASN A 44 8.06 -13.74 3.40
CA ASN A 44 8.26 -14.63 4.55
C ASN A 44 9.37 -14.15 5.51
N ARG A 45 9.85 -12.91 5.31
CA ARG A 45 10.88 -12.29 6.15
C ARG A 45 10.24 -11.24 7.03
N LEU A 46 10.35 -9.96 6.66
CA LEU A 46 9.77 -8.86 7.41
C LEU A 46 8.26 -9.01 7.66
N PHE A 47 7.52 -9.72 6.80
CA PHE A 47 6.07 -9.92 6.95
C PHE A 47 5.68 -11.30 7.53
N ASP A 48 6.59 -11.95 8.25
CA ASP A 48 6.32 -13.16 9.03
C ASP A 48 5.56 -12.82 10.32
N ASN A 49 4.25 -13.05 10.31
CA ASN A 49 3.36 -12.71 11.44
C ASN A 49 3.45 -13.65 12.64
N THR A 50 4.38 -14.62 12.63
CA THR A 50 4.58 -15.53 13.77
C THR A 50 5.42 -14.92 14.90
N ARG A 51 6.08 -13.78 14.64
CA ARG A 51 6.92 -13.07 15.60
C ARG A 51 6.80 -11.55 15.44
N VAL A 52 7.40 -10.82 16.37
CA VAL A 52 7.63 -9.37 16.24
C VAL A 52 9.04 -9.17 15.71
N HIS A 53 9.18 -8.47 14.58
CA HIS A 53 10.48 -8.17 13.99
C HIS A 53 11.15 -6.98 14.66
N THR A 54 12.45 -6.84 14.49
CA THR A 54 13.21 -5.69 15.00
C THR A 54 13.71 -4.82 13.87
N ILE A 55 13.50 -3.51 13.97
CA ILE A 55 14.04 -2.53 13.03
C ILE A 55 14.82 -1.48 13.82
N ASP A 56 16.14 -1.43 13.60
CA ASP A 56 16.97 -0.35 14.12
C ASP A 56 17.20 0.71 13.04
N ILE A 57 16.81 1.96 13.33
CA ILE A 57 17.03 3.11 12.45
C ILE A 57 18.31 3.81 12.91
N VAL A 58 19.31 3.86 12.04
CA VAL A 58 20.61 4.46 12.34
C VAL A 58 20.79 5.74 11.54
N MET A 59 20.84 6.88 12.24
CA MET A 59 21.08 8.20 11.65
C MET A 59 21.65 9.20 12.67
N ASN A 60 22.47 10.15 12.22
CA ASN A 60 23.11 11.13 13.11
C ASN A 60 22.15 12.23 13.61
N ASN A 61 21.19 12.66 12.79
CA ASN A 61 20.37 13.84 13.04
C ASN A 61 18.90 13.47 13.32
N TRP A 62 18.66 12.49 14.21
CA TRP A 62 17.30 12.02 14.50
C TRP A 62 16.38 13.12 15.04
N ASP A 63 16.86 13.94 15.97
CA ASP A 63 16.04 15.01 16.56
C ASP A 63 15.63 16.07 15.54
N GLU A 64 16.54 16.42 14.63
CA GLU A 64 16.26 17.34 13.51
C GLU A 64 15.24 16.73 12.56
N PHE A 65 15.41 15.45 12.22
CA PHE A 65 14.46 14.70 11.40
C PHE A 65 13.06 14.66 12.02
N ILE A 66 12.94 14.45 13.34
CA ILE A 66 11.65 14.44 14.04
C ILE A 66 11.01 15.83 14.07
N ALA A 67 11.81 16.88 14.30
CA ALA A 67 11.34 18.25 14.25
C ALA A 67 10.84 18.64 12.85
N ASP A 68 11.50 18.14 11.81
CA ASP A 68 11.17 18.39 10.41
C ASP A 68 10.25 17.31 9.80
N ALA A 69 9.75 16.34 10.57
CA ALA A 69 8.95 15.24 10.03
C ALA A 69 7.69 15.70 9.26
N THR A 70 7.22 16.92 9.53
CA THR A 70 6.08 17.56 8.86
C THR A 70 6.38 18.07 7.44
N SER A 71 7.65 18.28 7.09
CA SER A 71 8.06 18.72 5.75
C SER A 71 7.89 17.63 4.69
N GLU A 72 7.83 16.37 5.13
CA GLU A 72 7.87 15.18 4.29
C GLU A 72 9.16 15.04 3.46
N GLU A 73 10.25 15.71 3.85
CA GLU A 73 11.54 15.59 3.18
C GLU A 73 12.23 14.25 3.52
N TYR A 74 13.01 13.74 2.56
CA TYR A 74 13.76 12.50 2.72
C TYR A 74 15.13 12.78 3.34
N TYR A 75 15.42 12.06 4.41
CA TYR A 75 16.70 12.06 5.09
C TYR A 75 17.43 10.75 4.79
N PRO A 76 18.76 10.78 4.57
CA PRO A 76 19.54 9.56 4.42
C PRO A 76 19.68 8.84 5.75
N ALA A 77 19.39 7.54 5.76
CA ALA A 77 19.56 6.70 6.93
C ALA A 77 20.09 5.30 6.56
N ALA A 78 20.39 4.52 7.59
CA ALA A 78 20.52 3.08 7.48
C ALA A 78 19.45 2.41 8.34
N VAL A 79 18.97 1.25 7.90
CA VAL A 79 18.04 0.42 8.67
C VAL A 79 18.62 -0.97 8.85
N VAL A 80 18.47 -1.52 10.04
CA VAL A 80 18.85 -2.90 10.36
C VAL A 80 17.58 -3.69 10.65
N ILE A 81 17.22 -4.59 9.74
CA ILE A 81 16.00 -5.41 9.84
C ILE A 81 16.41 -6.82 10.25
N ASP A 82 16.04 -7.24 11.45
CA ASP A 82 16.41 -8.54 12.04
C ASP A 82 17.92 -8.85 11.96
N GLY A 83 18.75 -7.81 12.10
CA GLY A 83 20.22 -7.91 12.01
C GLY A 83 20.80 -7.71 10.61
N GLU A 84 19.98 -7.62 9.56
CA GLU A 84 20.42 -7.35 8.19
C GLU A 84 20.46 -5.83 7.92
N THR A 85 21.64 -5.30 7.59
CA THR A 85 21.85 -3.86 7.41
C THR A 85 21.63 -3.41 5.97
N TYR A 86 20.82 -2.37 5.79
CA TYR A 86 20.61 -1.66 4.53
C TYR A 86 21.02 -0.20 4.73
N ARG A 87 21.98 0.25 3.92
CA ARG A 87 22.56 1.59 3.99
C ARG A 87 22.07 2.43 2.82
N ASN A 88 22.17 3.75 2.97
CA ASN A 88 21.82 4.70 1.91
C ASN A 88 20.35 4.59 1.50
N ILE A 89 19.47 4.39 2.49
CA ILE A 89 18.03 4.39 2.29
C ILE A 89 17.47 5.79 2.57
N GLY A 90 16.32 6.10 1.99
CA GLY A 90 15.57 7.32 2.30
C GLY A 90 14.55 7.06 3.39
N ILE A 91 14.50 7.90 4.42
CA ILE A 91 13.42 7.91 5.41
C ILE A 91 12.77 9.28 5.47
N ARG A 92 11.43 9.30 5.56
CA ARG A 92 10.66 10.54 5.75
C ARG A 92 9.50 10.36 6.72
N GLY A 93 9.03 11.48 7.26
CA GLY A 93 7.73 11.53 7.92
C GLY A 93 6.58 11.18 6.96
N LYS A 94 5.57 10.48 7.47
CA LYS A 94 4.39 10.04 6.73
C LYS A 94 3.10 10.56 7.35
N GLY A 95 2.30 11.24 6.52
CA GLY A 95 0.84 11.34 6.66
C GLY A 95 0.33 12.76 6.85
N ASN A 96 -0.69 13.17 6.09
CA ASN A 96 -1.25 14.52 6.19
C ASN A 96 -1.90 14.82 7.57
N THR A 97 -3.04 14.17 7.86
CA THR A 97 -3.80 14.38 9.11
C THR A 97 -3.07 13.78 10.32
N SER A 98 -2.26 12.75 10.12
CA SER A 98 -1.47 12.12 11.18
C SER A 98 -0.33 13.02 11.65
N LEU A 99 0.37 13.75 10.75
CA LEU A 99 1.41 14.70 11.14
C LEU A 99 0.83 15.86 11.96
N SER A 100 -0.29 16.44 11.52
CA SER A 100 -0.96 17.52 12.29
C SER A 100 -1.55 17.03 13.61
N THR A 101 -2.09 15.80 13.66
CA THR A 101 -2.58 15.19 14.90
C THR A 101 -1.45 14.91 15.89
N VAL A 102 -0.33 14.34 15.45
CA VAL A 102 0.82 14.04 16.32
C VAL A 102 1.43 15.33 16.86
N SER A 103 1.60 16.34 16.01
CA SER A 103 2.06 17.68 16.40
C SER A 103 1.10 18.36 17.39
N SER A 104 -0.22 18.31 17.15
CA SER A 104 -1.22 18.87 18.08
C SER A 104 -1.36 18.10 19.39
N MET A 105 -1.00 16.81 19.41
CA MET A 105 -0.90 16.00 20.63
C MET A 105 0.43 16.17 21.38
N ASN A 106 1.34 17.00 20.84
CA ASN A 106 2.69 17.20 21.36
C ASN A 106 3.43 15.86 21.58
N SER A 107 3.29 14.97 20.61
CA SER A 107 3.93 13.65 20.59
C SER A 107 4.97 13.60 19.48
N ASP A 108 6.06 12.88 19.69
CA ASP A 108 7.11 12.68 18.69
C ASP A 108 6.91 11.39 17.88
N ARG A 109 5.81 10.68 18.14
CA ARG A 109 5.53 9.35 17.62
C ARG A 109 4.95 9.41 16.21
N TYR A 110 5.72 9.91 15.26
CA TYR A 110 5.32 9.99 13.86
C TYR A 110 5.28 8.62 13.17
N SER A 111 4.52 8.52 12.08
CA SER A 111 4.65 7.40 11.15
C SER A 111 5.77 7.71 10.16
N PHE A 112 6.47 6.68 9.71
CA PHE A 112 7.60 6.85 8.79
C PHE A 112 7.36 6.10 7.49
N LYS A 113 7.98 6.59 6.42
CA LYS A 113 8.13 5.85 5.17
C LYS A 113 9.62 5.64 4.92
N VAL A 114 10.00 4.40 4.67
CA VAL A 114 11.35 3.97 4.30
C VAL A 114 11.32 3.57 2.82
N GLU A 115 12.25 4.12 2.05
CA GLU A 115 12.47 3.80 0.65
C GLU A 115 13.88 3.23 0.50
N PHE A 116 13.97 1.94 0.17
CA PHE A 116 15.26 1.26 0.04
C PHE A 116 16.02 1.71 -1.21
N ASP A 117 15.29 2.07 -2.26
CA ASP A 117 15.78 2.39 -3.59
C ASP A 117 15.92 3.90 -3.84
N HIS A 118 15.72 4.74 -2.82
CA HIS A 118 15.64 6.20 -2.96
C HIS A 118 16.89 6.83 -3.57
N TYR A 119 18.07 6.41 -3.08
CA TYR A 119 19.36 6.94 -3.53
C TYR A 119 20.11 5.97 -4.44
N ASP A 120 19.75 4.69 -4.43
CA ASP A 120 20.34 3.64 -5.25
C ASP A 120 19.27 2.60 -5.63
N SER A 121 18.85 2.62 -6.90
CA SER A 121 17.80 1.74 -7.41
C SER A 121 18.17 0.26 -7.43
N SER A 122 19.43 -0.09 -7.18
CA SER A 122 19.87 -1.49 -7.05
C SER A 122 19.61 -2.07 -5.65
N ILE A 123 19.34 -1.22 -4.65
CA ILE A 123 19.11 -1.62 -3.27
C ILE A 123 17.62 -1.84 -3.05
N THR A 124 17.24 -3.06 -2.70
CA THR A 124 15.88 -3.42 -2.27
C THR A 124 15.95 -4.34 -1.06
N TYR A 125 14.91 -4.35 -0.22
CA TYR A 125 14.77 -5.36 0.82
C TYR A 125 14.15 -6.62 0.21
N TYR A 126 14.97 -7.50 -0.35
CA TYR A 126 14.53 -8.74 -1.01
C TYR A 126 13.43 -8.53 -2.08
N GLY A 127 13.49 -7.40 -2.80
CA GLY A 127 12.48 -7.00 -3.79
C GLY A 127 11.41 -6.03 -3.27
N LEU A 128 11.41 -5.69 -1.97
CA LEU A 128 10.59 -4.61 -1.42
C LEU A 128 11.28 -3.27 -1.69
N ASP A 129 10.55 -2.36 -2.32
CA ASP A 129 10.96 -0.99 -2.65
C ASP A 129 10.71 -0.03 -1.48
N LYS A 130 9.51 -0.08 -0.91
CA LYS A 130 9.04 0.86 0.11
C LYS A 130 8.34 0.16 1.26
N LEU A 131 8.63 0.65 2.46
CA LEU A 131 8.07 0.18 3.72
C LEU A 131 7.42 1.33 4.46
N ASN A 132 6.18 1.16 4.93
CA ASN A 132 5.52 2.11 5.81
C ASN A 132 5.57 1.61 7.25
N LEU A 133 5.98 2.47 8.17
CA LEU A 133 6.00 2.20 9.62
C LEU A 133 4.90 3.04 10.26
N ASN A 134 3.74 2.42 10.50
CA ASN A 134 2.57 3.09 11.06
C ASN A 134 2.66 3.13 12.59
N ASN A 135 2.48 4.33 13.16
CA ASN A 135 2.58 4.58 14.61
C ASN A 135 1.41 4.05 15.45
N LEU A 136 0.27 3.78 14.80
CA LEU A 136 -1.00 3.34 15.38
C LEU A 136 -1.55 4.28 16.49
N ILE A 137 -1.16 5.55 16.49
CA ILE A 137 -1.40 6.46 17.64
C ILE A 137 -2.90 6.70 17.92
N GLN A 138 -3.75 6.62 16.89
CA GLN A 138 -5.20 6.79 17.01
C GLN A 138 -5.93 5.47 17.35
N ASP A 139 -5.21 4.36 17.46
CA ASP A 139 -5.76 3.06 17.80
C ASP A 139 -5.22 2.56 19.14
N SER A 140 -6.02 2.69 20.20
CA SER A 140 -5.71 2.17 21.54
C SER A 140 -5.46 0.67 21.58
N THR A 141 -5.96 -0.10 20.59
CA THR A 141 -5.77 -1.55 20.52
C THR A 141 -4.56 -1.97 19.67
N MET A 142 -4.01 -1.05 18.88
CA MET A 142 -2.92 -1.29 17.93
C MET A 142 -3.16 -2.45 16.95
N ILE A 143 -4.40 -2.91 16.77
CA ILE A 143 -4.71 -4.13 15.99
C ILE A 143 -5.68 -3.86 14.85
N LYS A 144 -6.32 -2.69 14.77
CA LYS A 144 -7.37 -2.43 13.77
C LYS A 144 -6.86 -2.57 12.34
N ASP A 145 -5.71 -1.97 12.04
CA ASP A 145 -5.09 -2.06 10.72
C ASP A 145 -4.71 -3.50 10.39
N TYR A 146 -4.01 -4.17 11.30
CA TYR A 146 -3.60 -5.57 11.15
C TYR A 146 -4.80 -6.49 10.89
N LEU A 147 -5.85 -6.37 11.69
CA LEU A 147 -7.07 -7.17 11.57
C LEU A 147 -7.79 -6.87 10.27
N THR A 148 -7.87 -5.60 9.87
CA THR A 148 -8.52 -5.19 8.62
C THR A 148 -7.82 -5.79 7.40
N TYR A 149 -6.49 -5.65 7.31
CA TYR A 149 -5.72 -6.25 6.22
C TYR A 149 -5.82 -7.77 6.20
N THR A 150 -5.77 -8.40 7.38
CA THR A 150 -5.91 -9.86 7.51
C THR A 150 -7.28 -10.33 7.03
N MET A 151 -8.36 -9.66 7.45
CA MET A 151 -9.72 -9.99 7.03
C MET A 151 -9.90 -9.78 5.52
N MET A 152 -9.44 -8.65 4.98
CA MET A 152 -9.52 -8.39 3.54
C MET A 152 -8.78 -9.47 2.73
N LYS A 153 -7.59 -9.90 3.19
CA LYS A 153 -6.83 -11.00 2.58
C LYS A 153 -7.62 -12.32 2.61
N GLU A 154 -8.25 -12.64 3.73
CA GLU A 154 -9.08 -13.85 3.89
C GLU A 154 -10.31 -13.83 2.96
N PHE A 155 -10.87 -12.66 2.70
CA PHE A 155 -11.94 -12.48 1.71
C PHE A 155 -11.45 -12.45 0.25
N GLY A 156 -10.16 -12.71 0.01
CA GLY A 156 -9.57 -12.75 -1.34
C GLY A 156 -9.30 -11.38 -1.96
N ALA A 157 -9.37 -10.30 -1.19
CA ALA A 157 -8.99 -8.98 -1.67
C ALA A 157 -7.46 -8.84 -1.76
N VAL A 158 -6.99 -8.17 -2.80
CA VAL A 158 -5.57 -7.81 -2.94
C VAL A 158 -5.22 -6.79 -1.87
N THR A 159 -4.29 -7.15 -0.98
CA THR A 159 -3.99 -6.41 0.25
C THR A 159 -2.48 -6.31 0.48
N PRO A 160 -2.02 -5.20 1.07
CA PRO A 160 -0.63 -5.09 1.47
C PRO A 160 -0.33 -6.07 2.59
N LEU A 161 0.89 -6.61 2.60
CA LEU A 161 1.38 -7.39 3.72
C LEU A 161 1.66 -6.46 4.91
N CYS A 162 1.43 -6.97 6.12
CA CYS A 162 1.72 -6.24 7.34
C CYS A 162 2.13 -7.18 8.48
N SER A 163 3.02 -6.69 9.34
CA SER A 163 3.55 -7.38 10.51
C SER A 163 3.90 -6.39 11.61
N PHE A 164 3.96 -6.86 12.86
CA PHE A 164 4.37 -6.02 13.98
C PHE A 164 5.90 -5.94 14.06
N VAL A 165 6.39 -4.72 14.31
CA VAL A 165 7.83 -4.44 14.42
C VAL A 165 8.12 -3.62 15.66
N TYR A 166 9.22 -3.90 16.33
CA TYR A 166 9.76 -3.11 17.41
C TYR A 166 10.89 -2.24 16.86
N ILE A 167 10.73 -0.91 16.99
CA ILE A 167 11.68 0.05 16.47
C ILE A 167 12.64 0.47 17.58
N THR A 168 13.93 0.48 17.24
CA THR A 168 14.97 1.22 17.95
C THR A 168 15.55 2.30 17.04
N VAL A 169 16.10 3.35 17.64
CA VAL A 169 16.77 4.44 16.93
C VAL A 169 18.15 4.61 17.53
N ASN A 170 19.20 4.40 16.73
CA ASN A 170 20.59 4.42 17.20
C ASN A 170 20.81 3.49 18.42
N GLY A 171 20.08 2.38 18.48
CA GLY A 171 20.10 1.44 19.62
C GLY A 171 19.25 1.84 20.84
N GLU A 172 18.55 2.98 20.82
CA GLU A 172 17.63 3.39 21.88
C GLU A 172 16.18 2.97 21.56
N ASP A 173 15.39 2.65 22.60
CA ASP A 173 14.01 2.21 22.45
C ASP A 173 13.09 3.30 21.87
N TRP A 174 12.39 2.99 20.77
CA TRP A 174 11.36 3.87 20.19
C TRP A 174 9.94 3.29 20.32
N GLY A 175 9.80 1.98 20.09
CA GLY A 175 8.62 1.21 20.46
C GLY A 175 7.93 0.46 19.30
N LEU A 176 6.75 -0.10 19.59
CA LEU A 176 6.02 -1.01 18.71
C LEU A 176 5.30 -0.27 17.57
N TYR A 177 5.47 -0.70 16.33
CA TYR A 177 4.85 -0.15 15.13
C TYR A 177 4.24 -1.28 14.28
N LEU A 178 3.41 -0.92 13.30
CA LEU A 178 2.99 -1.85 12.24
C LEU A 178 3.80 -1.56 10.97
N ALA A 179 4.60 -2.52 10.55
CA ALA A 179 5.20 -2.52 9.22
C ALA A 179 4.11 -2.87 8.20
N VAL A 180 3.96 -2.04 7.18
CA VAL A 180 3.00 -2.24 6.09
C VAL A 180 3.73 -2.06 4.76
N GLU A 181 3.58 -3.05 3.88
CA GLU A 181 4.07 -3.03 2.51
C GLU A 181 3.62 -1.76 1.78
N GLY A 182 4.54 -1.11 1.08
CA GLY A 182 4.20 0.01 0.20
C GLY A 182 3.36 -0.47 -0.98
N VAL A 183 2.16 0.10 -1.15
CA VAL A 183 1.36 -0.08 -2.37
C VAL A 183 2.02 0.74 -3.48
N GLU A 184 3.02 0.12 -4.11
CA GLU A 184 3.95 0.66 -5.11
C GLU A 184 4.38 -0.50 -6.05
N ASP A 185 5.55 -0.40 -6.67
CA ASP A 185 6.00 -1.34 -7.70
C ASP A 185 6.17 -2.76 -7.17
N SER A 186 6.75 -2.94 -5.99
CA SER A 186 6.93 -4.28 -5.38
C SER A 186 5.59 -4.97 -5.10
N PHE A 187 4.63 -4.23 -4.56
CA PHE A 187 3.27 -4.70 -4.33
C PHE A 187 2.56 -5.11 -5.63
N LEU A 188 2.71 -4.29 -6.68
CA LEU A 188 2.10 -4.60 -7.97
C LEU A 188 2.73 -5.84 -8.60
N GLU A 189 4.06 -5.95 -8.54
CA GLU A 189 4.78 -7.12 -9.04
C GLU A 189 4.37 -8.40 -8.28
N ARG A 190 4.22 -8.33 -6.96
CA ARG A 190 3.81 -9.47 -6.12
C ARG A 190 2.41 -9.97 -6.48
N ASN A 191 1.46 -9.06 -6.71
CA ASN A 191 0.04 -9.41 -6.88
C ASN A 191 -0.37 -9.58 -8.35
N TYR A 192 0.30 -8.92 -9.29
CA TYR A 192 -0.08 -8.89 -10.71
C TYR A 192 1.03 -9.33 -11.67
N GLY A 193 2.22 -9.66 -11.16
CA GLY A 193 3.39 -10.04 -11.95
C GLY A 193 4.08 -8.84 -12.62
N SER A 194 5.20 -9.08 -13.29
CA SER A 194 6.06 -8.01 -13.83
C SER A 194 5.47 -7.20 -15.00
N ASN A 195 4.26 -7.53 -15.47
CA ASN A 195 3.54 -6.78 -16.50
C ASN A 195 2.29 -6.10 -15.90
N TYR A 196 2.47 -5.43 -14.77
CA TYR A 196 1.40 -4.72 -14.07
C TYR A 196 1.09 -3.38 -14.76
N GLY A 197 -0.17 -2.92 -14.60
CA GLY A 197 -0.66 -1.68 -15.18
C GLY A 197 -0.23 -0.42 -14.41
N LYS A 198 -1.02 0.64 -14.51
CA LYS A 198 -0.77 1.88 -13.74
C LYS A 198 -1.44 1.81 -12.37
N LEU A 199 -0.74 2.32 -11.35
CA LEU A 199 -1.26 2.53 -10.01
C LEU A 199 -1.69 3.99 -9.86
N TYR A 200 -2.92 4.19 -9.41
CA TYR A 200 -3.46 5.51 -9.12
C TYR A 200 -3.73 5.63 -7.63
N LYS A 201 -3.24 6.72 -7.04
CA LYS A 201 -3.51 7.07 -5.64
C LYS A 201 -4.49 8.23 -5.65
N PRO A 202 -5.71 8.05 -5.14
CA PRO A 202 -6.64 9.16 -5.03
C PRO A 202 -6.08 10.16 -4.02
N ASP A 203 -5.77 11.36 -4.48
CA ASP A 203 -5.42 12.47 -3.60
C ASP A 203 -6.69 13.21 -3.18
N SER A 204 -6.83 13.50 -1.89
CA SER A 204 -8.07 14.07 -1.37
C SER A 204 -8.17 15.55 -1.75
N MET A 205 -9.24 15.93 -2.46
CA MET A 205 -9.45 17.34 -2.81
C MET A 205 -9.95 18.21 -1.63
N SER A 206 -10.41 17.63 -0.51
CA SER A 206 -11.11 18.37 0.55
C SER A 206 -11.02 17.78 1.96
N PHE A 207 -9.96 17.02 2.29
CA PHE A 207 -9.75 16.54 3.67
C PHE A 207 -8.44 17.07 4.27
N GLY A 208 -8.25 18.40 4.24
CA GLY A 208 -7.25 19.11 5.06
C GLY A 208 -5.79 18.65 4.95
N GLY A 209 -5.49 17.79 3.98
CA GLY A 209 -4.18 17.24 3.72
C GLY A 209 -3.65 17.81 2.43
N GLY A 210 -2.47 18.43 2.50
CA GLY A 210 -1.80 18.93 1.30
C GLY A 210 -1.56 17.80 0.30
N ARG A 211 -1.47 18.17 -0.98
CA ARG A 211 -1.38 17.26 -2.13
C ARG A 211 -0.09 16.40 -2.22
N GLY A 212 0.68 16.25 -1.14
CA GLY A 212 1.97 15.54 -1.14
C GLY A 212 2.88 15.96 -2.31
N HIS A 213 3.44 14.99 -3.04
CA HIS A 213 4.17 15.21 -4.31
C HIS A 213 3.28 15.50 -5.52
N GLY A 214 1.95 15.46 -5.38
CA GLY A 214 0.95 15.87 -6.37
C GLY A 214 0.55 17.35 -6.27
N LYS A 215 1.29 18.17 -5.51
CA LYS A 215 1.07 19.64 -5.41
C LYS A 215 0.97 20.30 -6.78
N ASP A 216 1.78 19.86 -7.73
CA ASP A 216 1.81 20.40 -9.09
C ASP A 216 0.73 19.83 -10.02
N PHE A 217 0.03 18.77 -9.59
CA PHE A 217 -1.07 18.22 -10.38
C PHE A 217 -2.31 19.08 -10.20
N ASN A 218 -2.67 19.80 -11.25
CA ASN A 218 -3.92 20.54 -11.33
C ASN A 218 -4.97 19.71 -12.06
N MET A 219 -5.98 19.24 -11.33
CA MET A 219 -7.11 18.52 -11.91
C MET A 219 -7.87 19.38 -12.93
N GLU A 220 -7.92 20.71 -12.74
CA GLU A 220 -8.57 21.63 -13.68
C GLU A 220 -7.85 21.62 -15.04
N ASP A 221 -6.51 21.61 -15.06
CA ASP A 221 -5.73 21.55 -16.30
C ASP A 221 -5.86 20.20 -17.01
N PHE A 222 -6.04 19.12 -16.25
CA PHE A 222 -6.34 17.81 -16.82
C PHE A 222 -7.73 17.77 -17.45
N MET A 223 -8.75 18.29 -16.76
CA MET A 223 -10.12 18.37 -17.28
C MET A 223 -10.26 19.34 -18.45
N ASN A 224 -9.44 20.40 -18.53
CA ASN A 224 -9.43 21.35 -19.65
C ASN A 224 -8.63 20.87 -20.86
N ARG A 225 -7.79 19.83 -20.71
CA ARG A 225 -6.95 19.31 -21.80
C ARG A 225 -7.75 18.53 -22.86
N ASP A 226 -8.92 18.02 -22.50
CA ASP A 226 -9.79 17.25 -23.39
C ASP A 226 -10.81 18.12 -24.16
N ASN A 227 -10.64 19.45 -24.17
CA ASN A 227 -11.53 20.34 -24.92
C ASN A 227 -10.73 21.28 -25.85
N PRO A 228 -10.25 20.80 -27.01
CA PRO A 228 -9.68 21.67 -28.02
C PRO A 228 -10.82 22.39 -28.76
N ASP A 229 -10.83 23.71 -28.61
CA ASP A 229 -11.55 24.70 -29.43
C ASP A 229 -13.09 24.66 -29.44
N GLU A 230 -13.71 25.55 -28.65
CA GLU A 230 -14.67 26.49 -29.23
C GLU A 230 -14.84 27.75 -28.35
N ASN A 231 -14.28 28.85 -28.84
CA ASN A 231 -14.61 30.17 -28.38
C ASN A 231 -15.95 30.54 -29.04
N THR A 232 -17.04 30.66 -28.27
CA THR A 232 -18.02 31.77 -28.28
C THR A 232 -19.31 31.35 -27.55
N ASP A 233 -19.79 32.29 -26.72
CA ASP A 233 -21.11 32.42 -26.12
C ASP A 233 -21.46 31.75 -24.78
N LYS A 234 -21.71 32.66 -23.83
CA LYS A 234 -22.31 32.44 -22.52
C LYS A 234 -23.67 31.76 -22.66
N SER A 235 -23.76 30.51 -22.24
CA SER A 235 -24.98 30.03 -21.58
C SER A 235 -24.63 28.96 -20.55
N THR A 236 -24.92 29.29 -19.29
CA THR A 236 -24.78 28.42 -18.14
C THR A 236 -25.74 27.24 -18.29
N GLN A 237 -25.24 26.08 -18.73
CA GLN A 237 -25.96 24.82 -18.52
C GLN A 237 -25.46 24.17 -17.24
N VAL A 238 -26.27 24.32 -16.19
CA VAL A 238 -26.14 23.63 -14.91
C VAL A 238 -26.38 22.15 -15.16
N MET A 239 -25.32 21.35 -15.26
CA MET A 239 -25.42 19.90 -15.17
C MET A 239 -25.81 19.56 -13.73
N THR A 240 -27.08 19.19 -13.54
CA THR A 240 -27.67 18.83 -12.26
C THR A 240 -27.10 17.49 -11.83
N VAL A 241 -26.30 17.47 -10.77
CA VAL A 241 -25.89 16.24 -10.09
C VAL A 241 -27.15 15.65 -9.42
N PRO A 242 -27.46 14.35 -9.53
CA PRO A 242 -28.58 13.76 -8.80
C PRO A 242 -28.38 13.91 -7.29
N GLU A 243 -29.35 14.50 -6.60
CA GLU A 243 -29.37 14.56 -5.14
C GLU A 243 -29.45 13.14 -4.56
N MET A 244 -28.50 12.80 -3.68
CA MET A 244 -28.58 11.59 -2.87
C MET A 244 -29.72 11.72 -1.85
N PRO A 245 -30.51 10.66 -1.59
CA PRO A 245 -31.62 10.74 -0.63
C PRO A 245 -31.12 11.01 0.80
N ASP A 246 -31.80 11.93 1.47
CA ASP A 246 -31.61 12.27 2.88
C ASP A 246 -32.05 11.10 3.79
N MET A 247 -31.08 10.37 4.36
CA MET A 247 -31.31 9.27 5.30
C MET A 247 -31.45 9.75 6.76
N THR A 248 -32.22 10.81 7.02
CA THR A 248 -32.55 11.26 8.38
C THR A 248 -33.89 10.73 8.91
N GLN A 249 -34.64 9.93 8.14
CA GLN A 249 -35.97 9.44 8.55
C GLN A 249 -36.06 7.99 9.03
N THR A 250 -34.94 7.25 9.13
CA THR A 250 -34.97 5.83 9.57
C THR A 250 -34.67 5.63 11.07
N GLU A 251 -34.75 6.69 11.89
CA GLU A 251 -34.53 6.61 13.35
C GLU A 251 -35.82 6.72 14.20
N SER A 252 -36.98 6.99 13.61
CA SER A 252 -38.22 7.26 14.37
C SER A 252 -39.00 6.02 14.84
N ASP A 253 -38.70 4.81 14.34
CA ASP A 253 -39.51 3.61 14.63
C ASP A 253 -38.91 2.63 15.66
N PHE A 254 -37.73 2.92 16.22
CA PHE A 254 -37.09 2.02 17.21
C PHE A 254 -37.16 2.49 18.67
N ARG A 255 -37.82 3.63 18.95
CA ARG A 255 -37.96 4.20 20.30
C ARG A 255 -39.40 4.23 20.79
N LYS A 256 -39.98 3.05 21.01
CA LYS A 256 -41.14 2.88 21.89
C LYS A 256 -41.01 1.61 22.72
N ARG A 257 -40.21 1.66 23.78
CA ARG A 257 -40.46 0.94 25.04
C ARG A 257 -39.95 1.78 26.20
N ASP A 258 -40.83 1.93 27.17
CA ASP A 258 -40.84 2.95 28.22
C ASP A 258 -39.88 2.67 29.40
N ASP A 259 -39.42 3.79 29.98
CA ASP A 259 -39.15 4.11 31.39
C ASP A 259 -38.12 3.35 32.26
N LEU A 260 -37.04 4.06 32.67
CA LEU A 260 -36.55 4.28 34.05
C LEU A 260 -35.30 5.23 34.04
N PRO A 261 -35.02 6.02 35.11
CA PRO A 261 -34.36 7.33 34.99
C PRO A 261 -32.82 7.35 35.03
N LEU A 262 -32.28 8.42 34.44
CA LEU A 262 -30.89 8.79 34.17
C LEU A 262 -30.02 9.14 35.40
N SER A 263 -28.74 8.71 35.34
CA SER A 263 -27.52 9.38 35.87
C SER A 263 -26.31 8.56 35.38
N GLY A 264 -25.24 9.04 34.73
CA GLY A 264 -24.79 10.31 34.19
C GLY A 264 -23.53 10.05 33.33
N SER A 265 -23.05 11.07 32.62
CA SER A 265 -21.82 11.14 31.78
C SER A 265 -21.81 10.48 30.39
N ARG A 266 -21.98 11.34 29.37
CA ARG A 266 -21.76 11.10 27.94
C ARG A 266 -20.31 11.38 27.55
N GLY A 267 -19.77 10.57 26.65
CA GLY A 267 -18.54 10.84 25.91
C GLY A 267 -18.21 9.72 24.92
N GLY A 268 -19.05 9.52 23.91
CA GLY A 268 -18.82 8.56 22.83
C GLY A 268 -18.97 9.22 21.47
N PHE A 269 -17.89 9.28 20.70
CA PHE A 269 -17.92 9.58 19.27
C PHE A 269 -17.52 8.33 18.51
N GLY A 270 -18.51 7.61 17.98
CA GLY A 270 -18.31 6.51 17.04
C GLY A 270 -18.13 7.06 15.64
N SER A 271 -16.97 6.80 15.01
CA SER A 271 -16.76 7.03 13.59
C SER A 271 -17.21 5.80 12.81
N ARG A 272 -18.39 5.90 12.18
CA ARG A 272 -18.84 4.98 11.12
C ARG A 272 -18.37 5.56 9.79
N GLY A 273 -17.36 4.95 9.18
CA GLY A 273 -16.91 5.28 7.83
C GLY A 273 -16.58 4.00 7.08
N SER A 274 -17.39 3.64 6.09
CA SER A 274 -17.15 2.54 5.16
C SER A 274 -16.02 2.93 4.21
N PHE A 275 -14.83 2.39 4.40
CA PHE A 275 -13.72 2.54 3.45
C PHE A 275 -13.83 1.47 2.37
N ARG A 276 -14.21 1.87 1.16
CA ARG A 276 -14.06 1.06 -0.05
C ARG A 276 -12.77 1.49 -0.73
N CYS A 277 -11.69 0.75 -0.51
CA CYS A 277 -10.47 0.87 -1.29
C CYS A 277 -10.69 0.06 -2.57
N GLU A 278 -10.99 0.74 -3.68
CA GLU A 278 -11.11 0.10 -4.98
C GLU A 278 -9.80 0.37 -5.73
N VAL A 279 -8.93 -0.64 -5.78
CA VAL A 279 -7.71 -0.62 -6.60
C VAL A 279 -8.12 -1.04 -8.01
N THR A 280 -8.41 -0.07 -8.87
CA THR A 280 -8.72 -0.34 -10.28
C THR A 280 -7.43 -0.34 -11.08
N VAL A 281 -6.91 -1.53 -11.37
CA VAL A 281 -5.82 -1.72 -12.36
C VAL A 281 -6.47 -1.87 -13.73
N TYR A 282 -6.30 -0.87 -14.61
CA TYR A 282 -6.67 -1.00 -16.02
C TYR A 282 -5.58 -1.81 -16.74
N ARG A 283 -5.99 -2.83 -17.50
CA ARG A 283 -5.14 -3.59 -18.43
C ARG A 283 -4.94 -2.82 -19.74
#